data_AF-A0A7V9E041-F1
#
_entry.id   AF-A0A7V9E041-F1
#
_cell.length_a   1.000
_cell.length_b   1.000
_cell.length_c   1.000
_cell.angle_alpha   90.00
_cell.angle_beta   90.00
_cell.angle_gamma   90.00
#
_symmetry.space_group_name_H-M   'P 1'
#
loop_
_entity.id
_entity.type
_entity.pdbx_description
1 polymer ?
#
loop_
_entity_poly.entity_id
_entity_poly.type
_entity_poly.pdbx_seq_one_letter_code
_entity_poly.pdbx_strand_id
1 'polypeptide(L)' 'MTARLIVIASQNPGKLRELTALLSDSAYQIVPQEELGVEAAAEPHSTFVENALAKARHAAVA' A
#
# COMPACT_ATOMS: atom_id res chain seq x y z
N MET A 1 3.37 -22.21 -7.43
CA MET A 1 4.06 -21.02 -6.90
C MET A 1 3.03 -20.21 -6.13
N THR A 2 3.24 -19.94 -4.85
CA THR A 2 2.35 -19.06 -4.08
C THR A 2 2.52 -17.63 -4.58
N ALA A 3 1.42 -17.00 -5.01
CA ALA A 3 1.43 -15.58 -5.39
C ALA A 3 1.89 -14.75 -4.20
N ARG A 4 2.84 -13.84 -4.43
CA ARG A 4 3.29 -12.90 -3.39
C ARG A 4 2.35 -11.70 -3.40
N LEU A 5 1.78 -11.37 -2.25
CA LEU A 5 0.89 -10.23 -2.11
C LEU A 5 1.70 -8.97 -1.86
N ILE A 6 1.29 -7.85 -2.47
CA ILE A 6 1.76 -6.51 -2.12
C ILE A 6 0.53 -5.70 -1.70
N VAL A 7 0.57 -5.18 -0.47
CA VAL A 7 -0.45 -4.26 0.03
C VAL A 7 -0.10 -2.83 -0.37
N ILE A 8 -1.04 -2.10 -0.97
CA ILE A 8 -0.89 -0.68 -1.25
C ILE A 8 -1.47 0.13 -0.10
N ALA A 9 -0.58 0.71 0.71
CA ALA A 9 -0.91 1.52 1.89
C ALA A 9 -1.42 2.93 1.53
N SER A 10 -2.52 3.00 0.79
CA SER A 10 -3.16 4.24 0.33
C SER A 10 -4.66 4.08 0.17
N GLN A 11 -5.43 5.02 0.72
CA GLN A 11 -6.89 5.17 0.50
C GLN A 11 -7.21 6.08 -0.71
N ASN A 12 -6.20 6.58 -1.42
CA ASN A 12 -6.41 7.42 -2.60
C ASN A 12 -6.73 6.55 -3.85
N PRO A 13 -7.94 6.65 -4.44
CA PRO A 13 -8.33 5.82 -5.59
C PRO A 13 -7.50 6.05 -6.86
N GLY A 14 -7.00 7.27 -7.06
CA GLY A 14 -6.12 7.61 -8.19
C GLY A 14 -4.78 6.89 -8.07
N LYS A 15 -4.16 6.94 -6.88
CA LYS A 15 -2.91 6.21 -6.61
C LYS A 15 -3.07 4.71 -6.74
N LEU A 16 -4.19 4.16 -6.24
CA LEU A 16 -4.49 2.73 -6.38
C LEU A 16 -4.56 2.33 -7.84
N ARG A 17 -5.29 3.08 -8.68
CA ARG A 17 -5.38 2.82 -10.11
C ARG A 17 -4.01 2.87 -10.79
N GLU A 18 -3.23 3.92 -10.53
CA GLU A 18 -1.91 4.12 -11.13
C GLU A 18 -0.91 3.03 -10.72
N LEU A 19 -0.84 2.68 -9.43
CA LEU A 19 0.10 1.68 -8.93
C LEU A 19 -0.29 0.27 -9.34
N THR A 20 -1.59 -0.06 -9.35
CA THR A 20 -2.08 -1.36 -9.85
C THR A 20 -1.77 -1.52 -11.33
N ALA A 21 -1.95 -0.47 -12.15
CA ALA A 21 -1.58 -0.51 -13.56
C ALA A 21 -0.05 -0.65 -13.75
N LEU A 22 0.75 0.06 -12.95
CA LEU A 22 2.21 0.00 -13.04
C LEU A 22 2.78 -1.38 -12.68
N LEU A 23 2.10 -2.10 -11.78
CA LEU A 23 2.54 -3.39 -11.26
C LEU A 23 1.80 -4.59 -11.89
N SER A 24 0.95 -4.38 -12.89
CA SER A 24 0.09 -5.42 -13.46
C SER A 24 0.85 -6.61 -14.04
N ASP A 25 2.04 -6.36 -14.58
CA ASP A 25 2.88 -7.39 -15.22
C ASP A 25 3.86 -8.03 -14.23
N SER A 26 3.79 -7.66 -12.96
CA SER A 26 4.65 -8.23 -11.92
C SER A 26 4.14 -9.60 -11.45
N ALA A 27 4.99 -10.37 -10.78
CA ALA A 27 4.59 -11.63 -10.15
C ALA A 27 3.76 -11.42 -8.86
N TYR A 28 3.40 -10.17 -8.54
CA TYR A 28 2.71 -9.82 -7.31
C TYR A 28 1.22 -9.63 -7.56
N GLN A 29 0.42 -10.11 -6.62
CA GLN A 29 -0.99 -9.75 -6.53
C GLN A 29 -1.12 -8.48 -5.68
N ILE A 30 -1.65 -7.43 -6.29
CA ILE A 30 -1.83 -6.13 -5.64
C ILE A 30 -3.13 -6.15 -4.83
N VAL A 31 -3.06 -5.74 -3.57
CA VAL A 31 -4.20 -5.67 -2.65
C VAL A 31 -4.27 -4.26 -2.03
N PRO A 32 -5.36 -3.51 -2.23
CA PRO A 32 -5.62 -2.27 -1.50
C PRO A 32 -5.74 -2.53 0.01
N GLN A 33 -5.21 -1.63 0.85
CA GLN A 33 -5.30 -1.77 2.31
C GLN A 33 -6.76 -1.83 2.83
N GLU A 34 -7.69 -1.18 2.13
CA GLU A 34 -9.12 -1.14 2.49
C GLU A 34 -9.77 -2.53 2.36
N GLU A 35 -9.35 -3.35 1.41
CA GLU A 35 -9.86 -4.72 1.25
C GLU A 35 -9.50 -5.62 2.43
N LEU A 36 -8.46 -5.24 3.18
CA LEU A 36 -8.00 -5.93 4.38
C LEU A 36 -8.55 -5.28 5.66
N GLY A 37 -9.36 -4.23 5.56
CA GLY A 37 -9.87 -3.48 6.72
C GLY A 37 -8.79 -2.69 7.46
N VAL A 38 -7.66 -2.39 6.81
CA VAL A 38 -6.57 -1.63 7.42
C VAL A 38 -6.87 -0.13 7.30
N GLU A 39 -6.93 0.53 8.44
CA GLU A 39 -7.14 1.97 8.55
C GLU A 39 -5.94 2.80 8.04
N ALA A 40 -6.17 4.09 7.80
CA ALA A 40 -5.08 4.98 7.43
C ALA A 40 -4.10 5.17 8.60
N ALA A 41 -2.80 4.98 8.33
CA ALA A 41 -1.78 5.32 9.31
C ALA A 41 -1.66 6.84 9.47
N ALA A 42 -1.30 7.30 10.67
CA ALA A 42 -0.95 8.69 10.90
C ALA A 42 0.29 9.10 10.08
N GLU A 43 0.34 10.36 9.67
CA GLU A 43 1.49 10.96 8.97
C GLU A 43 2.12 12.09 9.82
N PRO A 44 2.77 11.78 10.96
CA PRO A 44 3.26 12.81 11.90
C PRO A 44 4.62 13.40 11.53
N HIS A 45 5.30 12.86 10.51
CA HIS A 45 6.68 13.21 10.21
C HIS A 45 6.78 14.37 9.22
N SER A 46 7.93 15.06 9.23
CA SER A 46 8.14 16.25 8.41
C SER A 46 8.65 15.94 6.99
N THR A 47 8.94 14.68 6.67
CA THR A 47 9.41 14.28 5.33
C THR A 47 8.50 13.25 4.68
N PHE A 48 8.47 13.28 3.34
CA PHE A 48 7.70 12.32 2.55
C PHE A 48 8.15 10.88 2.79
N VAL A 49 9.47 10.65 2.89
CA VAL A 49 10.02 9.30 3.07
C VAL A 49 9.62 8.70 4.41
N GLU A 50 9.62 9.50 5.49
CA GLU A 50 9.21 9.03 6.82
C GLU A 50 7.72 8.68 6.87
N ASN A 51 6.84 9.52 6.30
CA ASN A 51 5.40 9.23 6.25
C ASN A 51 5.08 8.04 5.32
N ALA A 52 5.80 7.89 4.21
CA ALA A 52 5.67 6.72 3.34
C ALA A 52 6.07 5.42 4.07
N LEU A 53 7.19 5.43 4.81
CA LEU A 53 7.63 4.30 5.63
C LEU A 53 6.66 3.98 6.76
N ALA A 54 6.12 5.00 7.44
CA ALA A 54 5.13 4.82 8.50
C ALA A 54 3.88 4.10 7.98
N LYS A 55 3.33 4.55 6.83
CA LYS A 55 2.19 3.90 6.17
C LYS A 55 2.49 2.47 5.75
N ALA A 56 3.63 2.24 5.11
CA ALA A 56 4.02 0.91 4.67
C ALA A 56 4.18 -0.08 5.83
N ARG A 57 4.81 0.36 6.95
CA ARG A 57 4.96 -0.47 8.15
C ARG A 57 3.62 -0.78 8.79
N HIS A 58 2.73 0.21 8.90
CA HIS A 58 1.40 0.00 9.46
C HIS A 58 0.61 -1.06 8.68
N ALA A 59 0.56 -0.93 7.34
CA ALA A 59 -0.13 -1.90 6.50
C ALA A 59 0.52 -3.28 6.47
N ALA A 60 1.82 -3.39 6.74
CA ALA A 60 2.53 -4.67 6.75
C ALA A 60 2.34 -5.50 8.04
N VAL A 61 1.89 -4.88 9.13
CA VAL A 61 1.69 -5.55 10.44
C VAL A 61 0.23 -5.76 10.80
N ALA A 62 -0.69 -5.10 10.10
CA ALA A 62 -2.14 -5.25 10.27
C ALA A 62 -2.64 -6.53 9.60
#